data_AF-K9PLJ5-F1
#
_entry.id   AF-K9PLJ5-F1
#
_cell.length_a   1.000
_cell.length_b   1.000
_cell.length_c   1.000
_cell.angle_alpha   90.00
_cell.angle_beta   90.00
_cell.angle_gamma   90.00
#
_symmetry.space_group_name_H-M   'P 1'
#
loop_
_entity.id
_entity.type
_entity.pdbx_description
1 polymer ?
#
loop_
_entity_poly.entity_id
_entity_poly.type
_entity_poly.pdbx_seq_one_letter_code
_entity_poly.pdbx_strand_id
1 'polypeptide(L)'
;MSTIPFQQAKLVELYCLEPVFFASRELSDTYYTEGVIGNYALTYALGWVNSPYRLQGQATGRPTYKEDLQPIAQDFYILPASPVGRVTFRFERFNALSDSYWYAMTNNRVATAREDLPLQRQGKKPSSFRPSNFPQTGRLRMIERRNKFQTLVFGNYQLPNYIRLGKFMSKVKVNVLNEFPVTLLPESEYQSQHYLNAADLPQQIEALAFDLISIPPAPIIKNLRFRGAAWQVGEMVIPAGLHFCGRESNNE
;
A
#
# COMPACT_ATOMS: atom_id res chain seq x y z
N MET A 1 -22.95 -2.48 -20.89
CA MET A 1 -22.93 -3.95 -20.76
C MET A 1 -21.66 -4.33 -20.02
N SER A 2 -21.78 -4.80 -18.78
CA SER A 2 -20.66 -5.26 -17.96
C SER A 2 -20.10 -6.56 -18.56
N THR A 3 -19.01 -6.46 -19.30
CA THR A 3 -18.25 -7.65 -19.69
C THR A 3 -17.52 -8.19 -18.47
N ILE A 4 -17.25 -9.51 -18.45
CA ILE A 4 -16.39 -10.12 -17.44
C ILE A 4 -14.94 -9.97 -17.93
N PRO A 5 -14.12 -9.06 -17.37
CA PRO A 5 -12.72 -8.94 -17.77
C PRO A 5 -11.89 -10.15 -17.34
N PHE A 6 -12.26 -10.81 -16.24
CA PHE A 6 -11.48 -11.89 -15.63
C PHE A 6 -12.28 -13.18 -15.56
N GLN A 7 -11.80 -14.26 -16.17
CA GLN A 7 -12.50 -15.56 -16.13
C GLN A 7 -12.31 -16.32 -14.81
N GLN A 8 -11.21 -16.05 -14.10
CA GLN A 8 -10.80 -16.76 -12.90
C GLN A 8 -10.32 -15.78 -11.82
N ALA A 9 -10.51 -16.18 -10.57
CA ALA A 9 -9.97 -15.50 -9.41
C ALA A 9 -9.37 -16.51 -8.42
N LYS A 10 -8.28 -16.13 -7.77
CA LYS A 10 -7.53 -16.93 -6.80
C LYS A 10 -7.69 -16.33 -5.42
N LEU A 11 -8.09 -17.14 -4.46
CA LEU A 11 -8.03 -16.79 -3.04
C LEU A 11 -6.62 -17.02 -2.53
N VAL A 12 -6.00 -15.95 -2.04
CA VAL A 12 -4.59 -15.92 -1.67
C VAL A 12 -4.46 -15.59 -0.19
N GLU A 13 -3.69 -16.39 0.54
CA GLU A 13 -3.23 -16.08 1.88
C GLU A 13 -1.82 -15.48 1.83
N LEU A 14 -1.63 -14.37 2.53
CA LEU A 14 -0.37 -13.71 2.76
C LEU A 14 0.07 -13.95 4.21
N TYR A 15 1.21 -14.60 4.41
CA TYR A 15 1.76 -14.90 5.72
C TYR A 15 3.02 -14.07 5.99
N CYS A 16 2.94 -13.17 6.99
CA CYS A 16 4.04 -12.27 7.35
C CYS A 16 5.16 -13.04 8.06
N LEU A 17 6.29 -13.24 7.38
CA LEU A 17 7.48 -13.90 7.97
C LEU A 17 8.35 -12.90 8.73
N GLU A 18 8.33 -11.65 8.32
CA GLU A 18 8.98 -10.51 8.94
C GLU A 18 7.92 -9.47 9.34
N PRO A 19 8.23 -8.58 10.30
CA PRO A 19 7.34 -7.47 10.62
C PRO A 19 7.13 -6.56 9.42
N VAL A 20 5.89 -6.23 9.08
CA VAL A 20 5.55 -5.42 7.91
C VAL A 20 5.25 -3.98 8.34
N PHE A 21 5.92 -3.03 7.71
CA PHE A 21 5.75 -1.60 8.00
C PHE A 21 5.24 -0.82 6.78
N PHE A 22 4.15 -0.10 7.01
CA PHE A 22 3.68 1.03 6.20
C PHE A 22 3.47 2.24 7.11
N ALA A 23 3.70 3.44 6.58
CA ALA A 23 3.32 4.68 7.26
C ALA A 23 1.86 5.01 6.92
N SER A 24 0.94 4.20 7.43
CA SER A 24 -0.49 4.37 7.19
C SER A 24 -1.04 5.61 7.91
N ARG A 25 -0.53 5.90 9.11
CA ARG A 25 -0.84 7.11 9.89
C ARG A 25 0.41 7.60 10.61
N GLU A 26 0.49 8.91 10.83
CA GLU A 26 1.58 9.54 11.56
C GLU A 26 0.98 10.36 12.71
N LEU A 27 1.42 10.10 13.93
CA LEU A 27 0.98 10.81 15.13
C LEU A 27 2.20 11.16 15.97
N SER A 28 2.56 12.45 15.97
CA SER A 28 3.76 12.95 16.65
C SER A 28 5.03 12.20 16.19
N ASP A 29 5.78 11.60 17.11
CA ASP A 29 7.01 10.83 16.85
C ASP A 29 6.74 9.36 16.48
N THR A 30 5.46 8.97 16.34
CA THR A 30 5.06 7.58 16.16
C THR A 30 4.36 7.37 14.81
N TYR A 31 4.85 6.38 14.06
CA TYR A 31 4.35 6.00 12.74
C TYR A 31 3.62 4.67 12.83
N TYR A 32 2.38 4.63 12.35
CA TYR A 32 1.47 3.51 12.50
C TYR A 32 1.23 2.81 11.17
N THR A 33 1.38 1.49 11.18
CA THR A 33 0.83 0.60 10.16
C THR A 33 -0.57 0.17 10.57
N GLU A 34 -1.54 0.35 9.67
CA GLU A 34 -2.89 -0.16 9.86
C GLU A 34 -2.96 -1.67 9.62
N GLY A 35 -3.97 -2.34 10.18
CA GLY A 35 -4.16 -3.78 10.08
C GLY A 35 -4.70 -4.26 8.73
N VAL A 36 -4.20 -3.71 7.64
CA VAL A 36 -4.63 -3.96 6.26
C VAL A 36 -3.45 -3.74 5.31
N ILE A 37 -3.44 -4.47 4.18
CA ILE A 37 -2.46 -4.26 3.11
C ILE A 37 -3.19 -3.73 1.87
N GLY A 38 -2.81 -2.54 1.41
CA GLY A 38 -3.42 -1.93 0.23
C GLY A 38 -3.12 -2.70 -1.06
N ASN A 39 -4.08 -2.73 -1.98
CA ASN A 39 -3.92 -3.43 -3.25
C ASN A 39 -2.78 -2.88 -4.10
N TYR A 40 -2.60 -1.57 -4.17
CA TYR A 40 -1.51 -0.99 -4.97
C TYR A 40 -0.16 -1.49 -4.49
N ALA A 41 0.06 -1.53 -3.17
CA ALA A 41 1.28 -2.07 -2.59
C ALA A 41 1.49 -3.54 -2.93
N LEU A 42 0.43 -4.34 -2.98
CA LEU A 42 0.49 -5.74 -3.40
C LEU A 42 0.82 -5.87 -4.89
N THR A 43 0.23 -5.03 -5.75
CA THR A 43 0.51 -5.02 -7.19
C THR A 43 2.01 -4.78 -7.46
N TYR A 44 2.62 -3.81 -6.78
CA TYR A 44 4.08 -3.60 -6.87
C TYR A 44 4.87 -4.77 -6.27
N ALA A 45 4.45 -5.28 -5.10
CA ALA A 45 5.16 -6.38 -4.43
C ALA A 45 5.14 -7.69 -5.21
N LEU A 46 4.11 -7.92 -6.03
CA LEU A 46 3.97 -9.07 -6.93
C LEU A 46 4.82 -8.92 -8.20
N GLY A 47 5.38 -7.74 -8.46
CA GLY A 47 6.21 -7.50 -9.64
C GLY A 47 5.44 -7.37 -10.94
N TRP A 48 4.13 -7.10 -10.89
CA TRP A 48 3.31 -6.84 -12.10
C TRP A 48 3.62 -5.50 -12.74
N VAL A 49 4.22 -4.59 -11.97
CA VAL A 49 4.57 -3.23 -12.37
C VAL A 49 6.01 -2.96 -11.96
N ASN A 50 6.71 -2.21 -12.81
CA ASN A 50 8.06 -1.77 -12.51
C ASN A 50 8.07 -0.73 -11.38
N SER A 51 8.82 -0.98 -10.30
CA SER A 51 9.04 -0.03 -9.22
C SER A 51 10.50 0.40 -9.19
N PRO A 52 10.87 1.52 -9.84
CA PRO A 52 12.25 1.97 -9.85
C PRO A 52 12.69 2.38 -8.44
N TYR A 53 13.89 1.96 -8.04
CA TYR A 53 14.45 2.28 -6.71
C TYR A 53 14.53 3.79 -6.45
N ARG A 54 14.77 4.58 -7.51
CA ARG A 54 14.84 6.03 -7.44
C ARG A 54 14.18 6.65 -8.67
N LEU A 55 13.17 7.47 -8.43
CA LEU A 55 12.65 8.37 -9.46
C LEU A 55 13.68 9.47 -9.72
N GLN A 56 13.91 9.80 -11.00
CA GLN A 56 14.89 10.79 -11.43
C GLN A 56 14.21 11.95 -12.16
N GLY A 57 14.88 13.10 -12.20
CA GLY A 57 14.40 14.28 -12.92
C GLY A 57 13.04 14.77 -12.42
N GLN A 58 12.13 15.06 -13.35
CA GLN A 58 10.77 15.55 -13.07
C GLN A 58 9.87 14.53 -12.37
N ALA A 59 10.21 13.24 -12.39
CA ALA A 59 9.47 12.22 -11.66
C ALA A 59 9.79 12.19 -10.16
N THR A 60 10.84 12.90 -9.72
CA THR A 60 11.25 12.92 -8.30
C THR A 60 10.12 13.44 -7.42
N GLY A 61 9.61 12.59 -6.53
CA GLY A 61 8.53 12.96 -5.60
C GLY A 61 7.11 12.92 -6.17
N ARG A 62 6.93 12.48 -7.44
CA ARG A 62 5.61 12.32 -8.05
C ARG A 62 5.18 10.85 -8.03
N PRO A 63 4.05 10.48 -7.39
CA PRO A 63 3.53 9.13 -7.50
C PRO A 63 3.03 8.83 -8.93
N THR A 64 3.36 7.66 -9.46
CA THR A 64 3.07 7.23 -10.85
C THR A 64 1.96 6.17 -10.94
N TYR A 65 1.10 6.06 -9.92
CA TYR A 65 0.11 4.99 -9.81
C TYR A 65 -0.79 4.85 -11.04
N LYS A 66 -1.22 5.96 -11.66
CA LYS A 66 -2.10 5.90 -12.83
C LYS A 66 -1.38 5.31 -14.03
N GLU A 67 -0.18 5.83 -14.32
CA GLU A 67 0.65 5.39 -15.44
C GLU A 67 1.06 3.92 -15.31
N ASP A 68 1.29 3.49 -14.07
CA ASP A 68 1.78 2.17 -13.72
C ASP A 68 0.67 1.10 -13.68
N LEU A 69 -0.52 1.44 -13.16
CA LEU A 69 -1.59 0.48 -12.88
C LEU A 69 -2.66 0.39 -13.99
N GLN A 70 -2.93 1.48 -14.72
CA GLN A 70 -3.92 1.45 -15.79
C GLN A 70 -3.60 0.45 -16.93
N PRO A 71 -2.33 0.30 -17.38
CA PRO A 71 -2.02 -0.62 -18.48
C PRO A 71 -2.31 -2.08 -18.15
N ILE A 72 -2.19 -2.49 -16.88
CA ILE A 72 -2.37 -3.89 -16.45
C ILE A 72 -3.79 -4.21 -15.98
N ALA A 73 -4.64 -3.18 -15.83
CA ALA A 73 -5.95 -3.30 -15.18
C ALA A 73 -6.95 -4.20 -15.94
N GLN A 74 -6.73 -4.46 -17.23
CA GLN A 74 -7.55 -5.39 -18.02
C GLN A 74 -7.15 -6.85 -17.81
N ASP A 75 -5.87 -7.10 -17.52
CA ASP A 75 -5.32 -8.45 -17.41
C ASP A 75 -5.37 -8.96 -15.97
N PHE A 76 -5.10 -8.08 -15.01
CA PHE A 76 -4.99 -8.43 -13.59
C PHE A 76 -5.61 -7.37 -12.69
N TYR A 77 -6.20 -7.82 -11.60
CA TYR A 77 -6.63 -6.95 -10.52
C TYR A 77 -6.50 -7.67 -9.19
N ILE A 78 -6.19 -6.95 -8.12
CA ILE A 78 -6.05 -7.51 -6.77
C ILE A 78 -6.81 -6.65 -5.78
N LEU A 79 -7.52 -7.29 -4.86
CA LEU A 79 -8.19 -6.60 -3.76
C LEU A 79 -7.20 -6.23 -2.65
N PRO A 80 -7.48 -5.18 -1.86
CA PRO A 80 -6.77 -4.99 -0.60
C PRO A 80 -6.89 -6.24 0.28
N ALA A 81 -5.80 -6.61 0.96
CA ALA A 81 -5.79 -7.81 1.79
C ALA A 81 -6.36 -7.52 3.19
N SER A 82 -7.41 -8.24 3.56
CA SER A 82 -8.04 -8.19 4.88
C SER A 82 -7.35 -9.15 5.85
N PRO A 83 -7.30 -8.84 7.15
CA PRO A 83 -6.65 -9.71 8.12
C PRO A 83 -7.48 -10.96 8.42
N VAL A 84 -6.80 -12.10 8.62
CA VAL A 84 -7.42 -13.32 9.12
C VAL A 84 -7.35 -13.31 10.64
N GLY A 85 -8.45 -12.92 11.28
CA GLY A 85 -8.55 -12.81 12.75
C GLY A 85 -7.95 -11.52 13.30
N ARG A 86 -7.50 -11.56 14.56
CA ARG A 86 -6.99 -10.37 15.26
C ARG A 86 -5.55 -10.06 14.83
N VAL A 87 -5.34 -8.85 14.30
CA VAL A 87 -4.00 -8.36 13.94
C VAL A 87 -3.20 -8.06 15.21
N THR A 88 -1.98 -8.60 15.26
CA THR A 88 -1.00 -8.30 16.30
C THR A 88 0.04 -7.31 15.79
N PHE A 89 0.48 -6.42 16.67
CA PHE A 89 1.40 -5.35 16.34
C PHE A 89 2.59 -5.36 17.27
N ARG A 90 3.73 -4.88 16.77
CA ARG A 90 4.94 -4.64 17.56
C ARG A 90 5.32 -3.18 17.48
N PHE A 91 5.82 -2.66 18.60
CA PHE A 91 6.41 -1.34 18.65
C PHE A 91 7.92 -1.45 18.67
N GLU A 92 8.58 -0.72 17.78
CA GLU A 92 10.03 -0.55 17.80
C GLU A 92 10.39 0.92 17.82
N ARG A 93 11.51 1.25 18.48
CA ARG A 93 12.10 2.57 18.38
C ARG A 93 13.14 2.54 17.28
N PHE A 94 13.13 3.54 16.41
CA PHE A 94 14.21 3.75 15.46
C PHE A 94 15.05 4.97 15.88
N ASN A 95 16.33 4.89 15.54
CA ASN A 95 17.26 5.98 15.65
C ASN A 95 17.98 6.11 14.30
N ALA A 96 17.76 7.24 13.64
CA ALA A 96 18.43 7.64 12.40
C ALA A 96 19.47 8.73 12.66
N LEU A 97 19.86 8.95 13.92
CA LEU A 97 21.03 9.74 14.26
C LEU A 97 22.29 9.11 13.68
N SER A 98 23.23 9.96 13.29
CA SER A 98 24.52 9.53 12.80
C SER A 98 25.39 9.01 13.94
N ASP A 99 26.03 7.86 13.74
CA ASP A 99 27.06 7.30 14.63
C ASP A 99 28.45 7.95 14.43
N SER A 100 28.51 9.12 13.79
CA SER A 100 29.77 9.84 13.58
C SER A 100 30.44 10.25 14.89
N TYR A 101 31.76 10.13 14.94
CA TYR A 101 32.59 10.60 16.07
C TYR A 101 32.34 12.08 16.41
N TRP A 102 32.09 12.90 15.39
CA TRP A 102 31.64 14.27 15.55
C TRP A 102 30.13 14.32 15.37
N TYR A 103 29.39 14.56 16.46
CA TYR A 103 27.95 14.74 16.46
C TYR A 103 27.60 16.02 17.22
N ALA A 104 27.06 17.02 16.52
CA ALA A 104 26.58 18.25 17.14
C ALA A 104 25.32 18.78 16.45
N MET A 105 24.36 19.24 17.26
CA MET A 105 23.23 19.98 16.75
C MET A 105 23.69 21.40 16.40
N THR A 106 23.69 21.72 15.10
CA THR A 106 23.97 23.06 14.57
C THR A 106 22.67 23.68 14.06
N ASN A 107 22.73 24.93 13.58
CA ASN A 107 21.53 25.68 13.21
C ASN A 107 20.75 24.96 12.09
N ASN A 108 19.68 24.25 12.47
CA ASN A 108 18.80 23.44 11.63
C ASN A 108 19.46 22.24 10.90
N ARG A 109 20.52 21.65 11.46
CA ARG A 109 21.19 20.45 10.91
C ARG A 109 21.99 19.68 11.97
N VAL A 110 22.12 18.37 11.80
CA VAL A 110 23.12 17.54 12.49
C VAL A 110 24.47 17.65 11.77
N ALA A 111 25.47 18.19 12.46
CA ALA A 111 26.87 18.15 12.03
C ALA A 111 27.45 16.77 12.32
N THR A 112 27.98 16.11 11.29
CA THR A 112 28.49 14.73 11.36
C THR A 112 29.99 14.65 11.08
N ALA A 113 30.62 15.77 10.69
CA ALA A 113 32.06 15.89 10.47
C ALA A 113 32.64 17.06 11.27
N ARG A 114 33.94 17.02 11.58
CA ARG A 114 34.64 18.10 12.29
C ARG A 114 34.60 19.43 11.55
N GLU A 115 34.61 19.35 10.22
CA GLU A 115 34.54 20.50 9.29
C GLU A 115 33.16 21.16 9.29
N ASP A 116 32.10 20.45 9.73
CA ASP A 116 30.75 21.00 9.85
C ASP A 116 30.62 21.94 11.06
N LEU A 117 31.57 21.91 12.00
CA LEU A 117 31.58 22.81 13.16
C LEU A 117 32.08 24.20 12.75
N PRO A 118 31.50 25.28 13.31
CA PRO A 118 31.99 26.63 13.05
C PRO A 118 33.41 26.78 13.63
N LEU A 119 34.43 26.61 12.79
CA LEU A 119 35.81 26.94 13.11
C LEU A 119 35.92 28.46 13.19
N GLN A 120 35.80 29.02 14.39
CA GLN A 120 35.97 30.46 14.68
C GLN A 120 37.35 31.04 14.29
N ARG A 121 38.27 30.27 13.70
CA ARG A 121 39.71 30.62 13.63
C ARG A 121 40.31 30.91 12.25
N GLN A 122 39.58 30.84 11.13
CA GLN A 122 40.21 31.02 9.81
C GLN A 122 39.56 32.03 8.86
N GLY A 123 38.58 32.82 9.29
CA GLY A 123 37.96 33.85 8.42
C GLY A 123 37.23 33.32 7.17
N LYS A 124 37.27 32.01 6.91
CA LYS A 124 36.45 31.33 5.91
C LYS A 124 35.03 31.23 6.44
N LYS A 125 34.08 31.74 5.66
CA LYS A 125 32.65 31.59 5.95
C LYS A 125 32.37 30.08 6.09
N PRO A 126 31.81 29.61 7.23
CA PRO A 126 31.42 28.21 7.34
C PRO A 126 30.51 27.89 6.15
N SER A 127 30.72 26.74 5.50
CA SER A 127 29.90 26.33 4.38
C SER A 127 28.43 26.44 4.80
N SER A 128 27.67 27.25 4.06
CA SER A 128 26.24 27.44 4.33
C SER A 128 25.53 26.16 3.93
N PHE A 129 25.48 25.21 4.85
CA PHE A 129 24.75 23.98 4.65
C PHE A 129 23.26 24.29 4.65
N ARG A 130 22.52 23.61 3.78
CA ARG A 130 21.07 23.73 3.74
C ARG A 130 20.48 23.10 5.01
N PRO A 131 19.50 23.75 5.67
CA PRO A 131 18.72 23.12 6.71
C PRO A 131 18.20 21.75 6.26
N SER A 132 18.32 20.75 7.13
CA SER A 132 17.81 19.41 6.86
C SER A 132 16.98 18.95 8.06
N ASN A 133 15.67 18.87 7.87
CA ASN A 133 14.75 18.33 8.87
C ASN A 133 14.36 16.91 8.44
N PHE A 134 15.09 15.92 8.92
CA PHE A 134 14.71 14.51 8.78
C PHE A 134 14.51 13.90 10.17
N PRO A 135 13.51 13.03 10.35
CA PRO A 135 13.18 12.46 11.64
C PRO A 135 14.38 11.68 12.19
N GLN A 136 14.85 12.11 13.35
CA GLN A 136 16.06 11.59 13.99
C GLN A 136 15.78 10.35 14.84
N THR A 137 14.67 10.37 15.57
CA THR A 137 14.22 9.26 16.38
C THR A 137 12.72 9.18 16.31
N GLY A 138 12.15 7.99 16.49
CA GLY A 138 10.72 7.83 16.61
C GLY A 138 10.35 6.41 16.94
N ARG A 139 9.05 6.12 16.87
CA ARG A 139 8.48 4.80 17.13
C ARG A 139 7.73 4.31 15.91
N LEU A 140 7.83 3.01 15.64
CA LEU A 140 7.12 2.34 14.56
C LEU A 140 6.19 1.31 15.18
N ARG A 141 4.90 1.40 14.88
CA ARG A 141 3.95 0.31 15.11
C ARG A 141 3.82 -0.47 13.81
N MET A 142 4.38 -1.67 13.79
CA MET A 142 4.39 -2.55 12.62
C MET A 142 3.46 -3.73 12.84
N ILE A 143 2.97 -4.32 11.74
CA ILE A 143 2.33 -5.64 11.79
C ILE A 143 3.39 -6.66 12.22
N GLU A 144 3.11 -7.44 13.26
CA GLU A 144 4.06 -8.44 13.77
C GLU A 144 4.13 -9.67 12.83
N ARG A 145 5.15 -10.51 13.01
CA ARG A 145 5.27 -11.80 12.35
C ARG A 145 4.07 -12.69 12.64
N ARG A 146 3.84 -13.68 11.78
CA ARG A 146 2.79 -14.70 11.88
C ARG A 146 1.37 -14.18 11.68
N ASN A 147 1.18 -12.87 11.50
CA ASN A 147 -0.09 -12.35 10.99
C ASN A 147 -0.37 -12.90 9.59
N LYS A 148 -1.65 -13.14 9.33
CA LYS A 148 -2.18 -13.67 8.08
C LYS A 148 -3.16 -12.68 7.49
N PHE A 149 -3.10 -12.51 6.18
CA PHE A 149 -4.05 -11.71 5.42
C PHE A 149 -4.60 -12.53 4.26
N GLN A 150 -5.80 -12.21 3.82
CA GLN A 150 -6.44 -12.82 2.66
C GLN A 150 -6.79 -11.76 1.63
N THR A 151 -6.61 -12.10 0.36
CA THR A 151 -7.00 -11.27 -0.77
C THR A 151 -7.47 -12.14 -1.92
N LEU A 152 -8.20 -11.51 -2.85
CA LEU A 152 -8.56 -12.09 -4.13
C LEU A 152 -7.73 -11.47 -5.24
N VAL A 153 -7.14 -12.34 -6.04
CA VAL A 153 -6.40 -12.01 -7.26
C VAL A 153 -7.23 -12.43 -8.45
N PHE A 154 -7.56 -11.49 -9.31
CA PHE A 154 -8.23 -11.74 -10.58
C PHE A 154 -7.22 -11.86 -11.72
N GLY A 155 -7.52 -12.74 -12.67
CA GLY A 155 -6.64 -13.04 -13.81
C GLY A 155 -5.85 -14.34 -13.62
N ASN A 156 -5.17 -14.77 -14.69
CA ASN A 156 -4.53 -16.09 -14.76
C ASN A 156 -2.99 -16.04 -14.57
N TYR A 157 -2.50 -15.15 -13.72
CA TYR A 157 -1.06 -15.03 -13.49
C TYR A 157 -0.53 -16.10 -12.53
N GLN A 158 0.71 -16.53 -12.74
CA GLN A 158 1.42 -17.37 -11.79
C GLN A 158 1.98 -16.50 -10.65
N LEU A 159 1.48 -16.72 -9.44
CA LEU A 159 1.90 -15.95 -8.27
C LEU A 159 3.25 -16.46 -7.74
N PRO A 160 4.18 -15.57 -7.35
CA PRO A 160 5.43 -15.96 -6.72
C PRO A 160 5.16 -16.50 -5.31
N ASN A 161 6.00 -17.43 -4.83
CA ASN A 161 5.88 -17.99 -3.48
C ASN A 161 6.18 -16.98 -2.36
N TYR A 162 6.94 -15.93 -2.67
CA TYR A 162 7.35 -14.90 -1.73
C TYR A 162 7.33 -13.54 -2.41
N ILE A 163 6.92 -12.52 -1.65
CA ILE A 163 6.97 -11.12 -2.06
C ILE A 163 7.72 -10.29 -1.00
N ARG A 164 8.20 -9.12 -1.44
CA ARG A 164 8.81 -8.09 -0.58
C ARG A 164 7.80 -6.97 -0.40
N LEU A 165 7.39 -6.72 0.84
CA LEU A 165 6.27 -5.84 1.13
C LEU A 165 6.64 -4.75 2.15
N GLY A 166 6.08 -3.55 1.96
CA GLY A 166 6.23 -2.44 2.89
C GLY A 166 7.55 -1.68 2.72
N LYS A 167 7.71 -0.63 3.54
CA LYS A 167 8.87 0.29 3.45
C LYS A 167 10.21 -0.41 3.74
N PHE A 168 10.19 -1.49 4.51
CA PHE A 168 11.39 -2.26 4.86
C PHE A 168 11.57 -3.54 4.04
N MET A 169 10.78 -3.72 2.97
CA MET A 169 10.89 -4.89 2.08
C MET A 169 10.78 -6.21 2.86
N SER A 170 9.83 -6.25 3.80
CA SER A 170 9.59 -7.39 4.67
C SER A 170 9.16 -8.60 3.86
N LYS A 171 9.70 -9.77 4.20
CA LYS A 171 9.38 -11.02 3.51
C LYS A 171 7.98 -11.51 3.89
N VAL A 172 7.14 -11.73 2.88
CA VAL A 172 5.80 -12.30 3.04
C VAL A 172 5.68 -13.53 2.15
N LYS A 173 5.18 -14.64 2.71
CA LYS A 173 4.89 -15.85 1.95
C LYS A 173 3.50 -15.73 1.33
N VAL A 174 3.38 -16.14 0.07
CA VAL A 174 2.12 -16.15 -0.68
C VAL A 174 1.69 -17.60 -0.84
N ASN A 175 0.47 -17.93 -0.40
CA ASN A 175 -0.13 -19.24 -0.59
C ASN A 175 -1.44 -19.07 -1.38
N VAL A 176 -1.57 -19.75 -2.51
CA VAL A 176 -2.87 -19.87 -3.19
C VAL A 176 -3.68 -20.95 -2.46
N LEU A 177 -4.83 -20.57 -1.90
CA LEU A 177 -5.71 -21.49 -1.18
C LEU A 177 -6.66 -22.20 -2.15
N ASN A 178 -7.35 -21.42 -2.99
CA ASN A 178 -8.38 -21.90 -3.89
C ASN A 178 -8.40 -21.06 -5.16
N GLU A 179 -8.89 -21.65 -6.25
CA GLU A 179 -9.17 -20.97 -7.51
C GLU A 179 -10.66 -21.15 -7.84
N PHE A 180 -11.30 -20.06 -8.27
CA PHE A 180 -12.74 -20.02 -8.55
C PHE A 180 -13.00 -19.39 -9.92
N PRO A 181 -14.03 -19.86 -10.65
CA PRO A 181 -14.54 -19.13 -11.79
C PRO A 181 -15.22 -17.83 -11.33
N VAL A 182 -15.16 -16.79 -12.17
CA VAL A 182 -15.85 -15.52 -11.92
C VAL A 182 -17.12 -15.50 -12.76
N THR A 183 -18.27 -15.31 -12.10
CA THR A 183 -19.56 -15.18 -12.78
C THR A 183 -20.14 -13.79 -12.57
N LEU A 184 -20.81 -13.26 -13.59
CA LEU A 184 -21.50 -11.97 -13.49
C LEU A 184 -22.89 -12.18 -12.89
N LEU A 185 -23.18 -11.42 -11.85
CA LEU A 185 -24.51 -11.32 -11.25
C LEU A 185 -25.28 -10.13 -11.85
N PRO A 186 -26.61 -10.21 -11.91
CA PRO A 186 -27.46 -9.11 -12.37
C PRO A 186 -27.35 -7.90 -11.43
N GLU A 187 -27.90 -6.77 -11.84
CA GLU A 187 -27.99 -5.60 -10.95
C GLU A 187 -28.98 -5.87 -9.82
N SER A 188 -28.48 -5.87 -8.59
CA SER A 188 -29.27 -6.05 -7.39
C SER A 188 -28.58 -5.41 -6.21
N GLU A 189 -29.14 -5.63 -5.02
CA GLU A 189 -28.51 -5.24 -3.77
C GLU A 189 -27.64 -6.38 -3.24
N TYR A 190 -26.38 -6.07 -2.98
CA TYR A 190 -25.38 -7.03 -2.55
C TYR A 190 -24.62 -6.53 -1.33
N GLN A 191 -24.00 -7.47 -0.63
CA GLN A 191 -23.09 -7.19 0.48
C GLN A 191 -21.74 -7.86 0.21
N SER A 192 -20.67 -7.08 0.36
CA SER A 192 -19.29 -7.57 0.29
C SER A 192 -18.58 -7.36 1.63
N GLN A 193 -18.01 -8.43 2.16
CA GLN A 193 -17.15 -8.39 3.35
C GLN A 193 -15.68 -8.15 3.00
N HIS A 194 -15.35 -8.15 1.70
CA HIS A 194 -13.99 -7.91 1.25
C HIS A 194 -13.61 -6.45 1.41
N TYR A 195 -12.31 -6.23 1.51
CA TYR A 195 -11.77 -4.89 1.54
C TYR A 195 -11.63 -4.43 0.10
N LEU A 196 -12.03 -3.18 -0.15
CA LEU A 196 -12.09 -2.59 -1.48
C LEU A 196 -11.38 -1.24 -1.43
N ASN A 197 -10.61 -0.92 -2.46
CA ASN A 197 -10.02 0.41 -2.55
C ASN A 197 -11.11 1.38 -3.02
N ALA A 198 -11.35 2.46 -2.26
CA ALA A 198 -12.39 3.44 -2.58
C ALA A 198 -12.15 4.12 -3.93
N ALA A 199 -10.89 4.29 -4.34
CA ALA A 199 -10.54 4.88 -5.63
C ALA A 199 -10.84 3.95 -6.81
N ASP A 200 -11.01 2.65 -6.57
CA ASP A 200 -11.20 1.65 -7.63
C ASP A 200 -12.68 1.32 -7.88
N LEU A 201 -13.58 1.86 -7.07
CA LEU A 201 -15.01 1.61 -7.20
C LEU A 201 -15.56 2.27 -8.47
N PRO A 202 -16.39 1.56 -9.24
CA PRO A 202 -17.06 2.13 -10.41
C PRO A 202 -18.09 3.18 -10.01
N GLN A 203 -18.25 4.22 -10.83
CA GLN A 203 -19.21 5.30 -10.59
C GLN A 203 -20.67 4.84 -10.66
N GLN A 204 -20.94 3.73 -11.35
CA GLN A 204 -22.29 3.20 -11.55
C GLN A 204 -22.87 2.51 -10.31
N ILE A 205 -22.05 2.25 -9.29
CA ILE A 205 -22.48 1.55 -8.09
C ILE A 205 -22.93 2.54 -7.02
N GLU A 206 -24.15 2.32 -6.51
CA GLU A 206 -24.70 3.08 -5.39
C GLU A 206 -24.25 2.43 -4.07
N ALA A 207 -23.35 3.09 -3.34
CA ALA A 207 -22.91 2.64 -2.03
C ALA A 207 -23.94 3.02 -0.95
N LEU A 208 -24.56 2.00 -0.32
CA LEU A 208 -25.64 2.19 0.66
C LEU A 208 -25.10 2.29 2.09
N ALA A 209 -24.15 1.42 2.46
CA ALA A 209 -23.51 1.42 3.76
C ALA A 209 -22.10 0.85 3.65
N PHE A 210 -21.15 1.41 4.40
CA PHE A 210 -19.78 0.93 4.45
C PHE A 210 -19.03 1.47 5.67
N ASP A 211 -17.97 0.77 6.05
CA ASP A 211 -16.95 1.30 6.95
C ASP A 211 -15.75 1.79 6.15
N LEU A 212 -15.11 2.87 6.62
CA LEU A 212 -13.95 3.48 5.96
C LEU A 212 -12.68 3.39 6.82
N ILE A 213 -11.62 2.86 6.24
CA ILE A 213 -10.26 2.91 6.77
C ILE A 213 -9.48 3.97 5.99
N SER A 214 -9.35 5.16 6.58
CA SER A 214 -8.59 6.26 6.00
C SER A 214 -7.08 6.02 6.14
N ILE A 215 -6.43 5.71 5.01
CA ILE A 215 -4.99 5.52 4.83
C ILE A 215 -4.56 6.03 3.44
N PRO A 216 -3.28 6.40 3.25
CA PRO A 216 -2.73 6.69 1.93
C PRO A 216 -2.46 5.39 1.12
N PRO A 217 -2.41 5.44 -0.22
CA PRO A 217 -2.70 6.61 -1.06
C PRO A 217 -4.21 6.84 -1.28
N ALA A 218 -5.03 5.83 -1.04
CA ALA A 218 -6.48 5.90 -1.16
C ALA A 218 -7.15 5.14 0.01
N PRO A 219 -8.29 5.62 0.52
CA PRO A 219 -9.02 4.95 1.59
C PRO A 219 -9.47 3.53 1.21
N ILE A 220 -9.57 2.65 2.21
CA ILE A 220 -10.10 1.30 2.03
C ILE A 220 -11.51 1.23 2.62
N ILE A 221 -12.44 0.69 1.85
CA ILE A 221 -13.81 0.40 2.24
C ILE A 221 -13.90 -1.07 2.69
N LYS A 222 -14.68 -1.34 3.73
CA LYS A 222 -15.06 -2.70 4.15
C LYS A 222 -16.53 -2.75 4.51
N ASN A 223 -17.09 -3.96 4.61
CA ASN A 223 -18.51 -4.19 4.93
C ASN A 223 -19.45 -3.42 4.00
N LEU A 224 -19.13 -3.40 2.70
CA LEU A 224 -19.87 -2.62 1.71
C LEU A 224 -21.21 -3.28 1.41
N ARG A 225 -22.30 -2.55 1.62
CA ARG A 225 -23.63 -2.82 1.06
C ARG A 225 -23.84 -1.87 -0.11
N PHE A 226 -24.16 -2.41 -1.28
CA PHE A 226 -24.25 -1.62 -2.50
C PHE A 226 -25.36 -2.13 -3.42
N ARG A 227 -25.80 -1.25 -4.33
CA ARG A 227 -26.70 -1.60 -5.43
C ARG A 227 -25.96 -1.45 -6.76
N GLY A 228 -26.02 -2.48 -7.59
CA GLY A 228 -25.39 -2.51 -8.91
C GLY A 228 -25.01 -3.92 -9.33
N ALA A 229 -24.24 -4.03 -10.42
CA ALA A 229 -23.72 -5.31 -10.89
C ALA A 229 -22.62 -5.84 -9.96
N ALA A 230 -22.56 -7.16 -9.80
CA ALA A 230 -21.59 -7.82 -8.95
C ALA A 230 -20.92 -9.01 -9.66
N TRP A 231 -19.73 -9.37 -9.21
CA TRP A 231 -19.07 -10.62 -9.52
C TRP A 231 -19.25 -11.61 -8.36
N GLN A 232 -19.58 -12.85 -8.71
CA GLN A 232 -19.57 -13.96 -7.79
C GLN A 232 -18.30 -14.78 -7.99
N VAL A 233 -17.62 -15.07 -6.89
CA VAL A 233 -16.37 -15.83 -6.82
C VAL A 233 -16.52 -16.87 -5.72
N GLY A 234 -16.92 -18.08 -6.07
CA GLY A 234 -17.38 -19.08 -5.09
C GLY A 234 -18.59 -18.57 -4.30
N GLU A 235 -18.47 -18.47 -2.98
CA GLU A 235 -19.50 -17.90 -2.09
C GLU A 235 -19.36 -16.38 -1.90
N MET A 236 -18.32 -15.78 -2.48
CA MET A 236 -17.96 -14.38 -2.25
C MET A 236 -18.60 -13.47 -3.30
N VAL A 237 -19.09 -12.31 -2.86
CA VAL A 237 -19.68 -11.29 -3.73
C VAL A 237 -18.84 -10.02 -3.71
N ILE A 238 -18.54 -9.50 -4.89
CA ILE A 238 -17.62 -8.38 -5.10
C ILE A 238 -18.27 -7.43 -6.12
N PRO A 239 -18.17 -6.10 -5.95
CA PRO A 239 -18.61 -5.16 -6.97
C PRO A 239 -18.03 -5.48 -8.36
N ALA A 240 -18.85 -5.47 -9.41
CA ALA A 240 -18.37 -5.65 -10.77
C ALA A 240 -17.74 -4.35 -11.29
N GLY A 241 -16.78 -4.45 -12.22
CA GLY A 241 -16.19 -3.28 -12.88
C GLY A 241 -15.15 -2.53 -12.04
N LEU A 242 -14.57 -3.20 -11.04
CA LEU A 242 -13.41 -2.68 -10.31
C LEU A 242 -12.24 -2.45 -11.27
N HIS A 243 -11.59 -1.30 -11.13
CA HIS A 243 -10.46 -0.90 -11.96
C HIS A 243 -9.49 -0.05 -11.16
N PHE A 244 -8.19 -0.25 -11.34
CA PHE A 244 -7.19 0.57 -10.66
C PHE A 244 -7.39 2.06 -10.95
N CYS A 245 -7.36 2.88 -9.90
CA CYS A 245 -7.48 4.35 -9.95
C CYS A 245 -8.80 4.88 -10.52
N GLY A 246 -9.83 4.04 -10.64
CA GLY A 246 -11.14 4.41 -11.19
C GLY A 246 -11.06 4.77 -12.67
N ARG A 247 -12.11 4.48 -13.43
CA ARG A 247 -12.22 5.09 -14.76
C ARG A 247 -12.54 6.57 -14.57
N GLU A 248 -11.64 7.44 -15.02
CA GLU A 248 -12.04 8.80 -15.35
C GLU A 248 -13.19 8.68 -16.35
N SER A 249 -14.28 9.40 -16.09
CA SER A 249 -15.17 9.80 -17.17
C SER A 249 -14.27 10.49 -18.19
N ASN A 250 -14.16 9.93 -19.39
CA ASN A 250 -13.86 10.74 -20.57
C ASN A 250 -14.99 11.77 -20.67
N ASN A 251 -14.91 12.82 -19.87
CA ASN A 251 -15.57 14.06 -20.19
C ASN A 251 -14.64 14.73 -21.19
N GLU A 252 -15.12 14.74 -22.43
CA GLU A 252 -14.79 15.75 -23.43
C GLU A 252 -14.82 17.17 -22.82
#